data_AF-A0A069DC94-F1
#
_entry.id   AF-A0A069DC94-F1
#
_cell.length_a   1.000
_cell.length_b   1.000
_cell.length_c   1.000
_cell.angle_alpha   90.00
_cell.angle_beta   90.00
_cell.angle_gamma   90.00
#
_symmetry.space_group_name_H-M   'P 1'
#
loop_
_entity.id
_entity.type
_entity.pdbx_description
1 polymer ?
#
loop_
_entity_poly.entity_id
_entity_poly.type
_entity_poly.pdbx_seq_one_letter_code
_entity_poly.pdbx_strand_id
1 'polypeptide(L)'
;MSSTAVNNYIAKRYDRWLDYASYHCGLVGISDEAHDVLNEVLCSLLQKSDRLLEKLLSTKKNGYTELDFFVLRMIKLNVTSPTSPYQSKYKRIPADDNADYLRMDIEDVPDNEIDTPGITLERMHQVREVFESLDLSPLAKRVFEFHFFQDNNFSEWVGPESQKQLYEIYNGVQSLIKQKLSGEFIF
;
A
#
# COMPACT_ATOMS: atom_id res chain seq x y z
N MET A 1 13.41 -2.36 -33.00
CA MET A 1 14.79 -2.53 -32.49
C MET A 1 15.53 -1.30 -32.96
N SER A 2 16.10 -0.50 -32.06
CA SER A 2 16.69 0.79 -32.42
C SER A 2 17.77 0.63 -33.50
N SER A 3 17.80 1.57 -34.44
CA SER A 3 18.80 1.63 -35.51
C SER A 3 20.21 1.61 -34.92
N THR A 4 21.10 0.76 -35.45
CA THR A 4 22.49 0.57 -34.96
C THR A 4 23.25 1.90 -34.84
N ALA A 5 22.94 2.85 -35.72
CA ALA A 5 23.52 4.20 -35.70
C ALA A 5 23.16 4.99 -34.43
N VAL A 6 21.93 4.85 -33.93
CA VAL A 6 21.46 5.53 -32.72
C VAL A 6 22.16 4.95 -31.49
N ASN A 7 22.28 3.62 -31.40
CA ASN A 7 22.96 2.96 -30.28
C ASN A 7 24.44 3.36 -30.20
N ASN A 8 25.13 3.39 -31.35
CA ASN A 8 26.53 3.84 -31.41
C ASN A 8 26.68 5.31 -31.00
N TYR A 9 25.72 6.16 -31.36
CA TYR A 9 25.74 7.56 -30.96
C TYR A 9 25.51 7.73 -29.45
N ILE A 10 24.54 7.01 -28.90
CA ILE A 10 24.26 6.99 -27.46
C ILE A 10 25.51 6.54 -26.70
N ALA A 11 26.14 5.43 -27.09
CA ALA A 11 27.36 4.94 -26.44
C ALA A 11 28.49 5.99 -26.43
N LYS A 12 28.66 6.74 -27.52
CA LYS A 12 29.67 7.81 -27.61
C LYS A 12 29.37 9.02 -26.74
N ARG A 13 28.09 9.34 -26.52
CA ARG A 13 27.64 10.54 -25.78
C ARG A 13 27.27 10.26 -24.33
N TYR A 14 27.18 9.00 -23.94
CA TYR A 14 26.69 8.55 -22.65
C TYR A 14 27.38 9.27 -21.49
N ASP A 15 28.71 9.20 -21.42
CA ASP A 15 29.49 9.81 -20.33
C ASP A 15 29.20 11.30 -20.18
N ARG A 16 29.09 12.01 -21.30
CA ARG A 16 28.81 13.44 -21.29
C ARG A 16 27.38 13.78 -20.87
N TRP A 17 26.41 12.92 -21.20
CA TRP A 17 25.05 13.06 -20.70
C TRP A 17 24.96 12.70 -19.21
N LEU A 18 25.77 11.75 -18.75
CA LEU A 18 25.88 11.37 -17.35
C LEU A 18 26.50 12.48 -16.50
N ASP A 19 27.53 13.17 -17.00
CA ASP A 19 28.09 14.37 -16.34
C ASP A 19 27.01 15.44 -16.16
N TYR A 20 26.19 15.65 -17.20
CA TYR A 20 25.09 16.61 -17.14
C TYR A 20 24.00 16.17 -16.16
N ALA A 21 23.62 14.88 -16.15
CA ALA A 21 22.69 14.33 -15.19
C ALA A 21 23.21 14.49 -13.75
N SER A 22 24.48 14.16 -13.51
CA SER A 22 25.15 14.28 -12.22
C SER A 22 25.14 15.72 -11.70
N TYR A 23 25.42 16.69 -12.57
CA TYR A 23 25.35 18.11 -12.21
C TYR A 23 23.93 18.51 -11.75
N HIS A 24 22.89 18.19 -12.52
CA HIS A 24 21.51 18.56 -12.14
C HIS A 24 21.01 17.78 -10.92
N CYS A 25 21.37 16.51 -10.81
CA CYS A 25 21.04 15.68 -9.65
C CYS A 25 21.67 16.25 -8.37
N GLY A 26 22.92 16.70 -8.44
CA GLY A 26 23.59 17.36 -7.32
C GLY A 26 22.91 18.65 -6.86
N LEU A 27 22.32 19.43 -7.77
CA LEU A 27 21.58 20.65 -7.41
C LEU A 27 20.30 20.37 -6.62
N VAL A 28 19.72 19.18 -6.74
CA VAL A 28 18.46 18.78 -6.08
C VAL A 28 18.70 17.84 -4.90
N GLY A 29 19.96 17.52 -4.57
CA GLY A 29 20.30 16.60 -3.48
C GLY A 29 20.04 15.13 -3.82
N ILE A 30 20.13 14.77 -5.11
CA ILE A 30 19.91 13.42 -5.63
C ILE A 30 21.15 12.86 -6.35
N SER A 31 22.35 13.26 -5.95
CA SER A 31 23.62 13.02 -6.67
C SER A 31 23.89 11.55 -7.01
N ASP A 32 23.47 10.63 -6.15
CA ASP A 32 23.60 9.17 -6.29
C ASP A 32 22.68 8.58 -7.38
N GLU A 33 21.62 9.29 -7.75
CA GLU A 33 20.58 8.85 -8.69
C GLU A 33 20.86 9.21 -10.16
N ALA A 34 22.02 9.83 -10.46
CA ALA A 34 22.32 10.36 -11.80
C ALA A 34 22.26 9.30 -12.92
N HIS A 35 22.70 8.07 -12.62
CA HIS A 35 22.64 6.94 -13.55
C HIS A 35 21.20 6.52 -13.82
N ASP A 36 20.38 6.45 -12.78
CA ASP A 36 18.98 6.01 -12.87
C ASP A 36 18.14 7.01 -13.66
N VAL A 37 18.35 8.30 -13.42
CA VAL A 37 17.73 9.39 -14.19
C VAL A 37 18.09 9.28 -15.67
N LEU A 38 19.37 9.11 -16.00
CA LEU A 38 19.80 8.99 -17.39
C LEU A 38 19.22 7.73 -18.05
N ASN A 39 19.23 6.61 -17.35
CA ASN A 39 18.69 5.34 -17.86
C ASN A 39 17.19 5.45 -18.15
N GLU A 40 16.41 6.09 -17.27
CA GLU A 40 14.97 6.30 -17.50
C GLU A 40 14.70 7.18 -18.74
N VAL A 41 15.54 8.21 -18.95
CA VAL A 41 15.50 9.03 -20.17
C VAL A 41 15.81 8.22 -21.42
N LEU A 42 16.85 7.37 -21.38
CA LEU A 42 17.24 6.54 -22.52
C LEU A 42 16.19 5.46 -22.81
N CYS A 43 15.61 4.83 -21.79
CA CYS A 43 14.50 3.90 -21.93
C CYS A 43 13.31 4.59 -22.64
N SER A 44 12.92 5.78 -22.17
CA SER A 44 11.84 6.58 -22.78
C SER A 44 12.16 7.03 -24.21
N LEU A 45 13.44 7.25 -24.52
CA LEU A 45 13.91 7.61 -25.86
C LEU A 45 13.82 6.41 -26.81
N LEU A 46 14.33 5.25 -26.39
CA LEU A 46 14.39 4.03 -27.21
C LEU A 46 13.01 3.41 -27.47
N GLN A 47 11.99 3.78 -26.69
CA GLN A 47 10.58 3.43 -26.97
C GLN A 47 9.96 4.24 -28.13
N LYS A 48 10.61 5.32 -28.59
CA LYS A 48 10.11 6.13 -29.71
C LYS A 48 10.33 5.42 -31.04
N SER A 49 9.59 5.83 -32.08
CA SER A 49 9.72 5.24 -33.41
C SER A 49 11.08 5.52 -34.03
N ASP A 50 11.63 4.53 -34.74
CA ASP A 50 12.97 4.61 -35.35
C ASP A 50 13.10 5.81 -36.32
N ARG A 51 12.04 6.11 -37.08
CA ARG A 51 11.97 7.28 -37.97
C ARG A 51 12.20 8.61 -37.24
N LEU A 52 11.67 8.74 -36.02
CA LEU A 52 11.86 9.95 -35.22
C LEU A 52 13.29 10.04 -34.69
N LEU A 53 13.85 8.92 -34.23
CA LEU A 53 15.23 8.87 -33.73
C LEU A 53 16.25 9.21 -34.82
N GLU A 54 16.06 8.69 -36.04
CA GLU A 54 16.90 9.02 -37.19
C GLU A 54 16.78 10.48 -37.62
N LYS A 55 15.58 11.06 -37.54
CA LYS A 55 15.37 12.50 -37.78
C LYS A 55 16.12 13.36 -36.75
N LEU A 56 16.06 12.99 -35.47
CA LEU A 56 16.75 13.69 -34.39
C LEU A 56 18.28 13.57 -34.50
N LEU A 57 18.77 12.43 -34.98
CA LEU A 57 20.20 12.19 -35.19
C LEU A 57 20.75 12.94 -36.42
N SER A 58 19.96 13.02 -37.49
CA SER A 58 20.37 13.70 -38.74
C SER A 58 20.33 15.23 -38.64
N THR A 59 19.45 15.77 -37.81
CA THR A 59 19.34 17.22 -37.59
C THR A 59 20.44 17.69 -36.65
N LYS A 60 21.43 18.41 -37.18
CA LYS A 60 22.58 18.93 -36.42
C LYS A 60 22.56 20.44 -36.35
N LYS A 61 22.85 20.98 -35.17
CA LYS A 61 23.03 22.41 -34.92
C LYS A 61 24.30 22.60 -34.09
N ASN A 62 25.28 23.34 -34.62
CA ASN A 62 26.55 23.68 -33.94
C ASN A 62 27.29 22.47 -33.33
N GLY A 63 27.35 21.34 -34.05
CA GLY A 63 28.09 20.13 -33.61
C GLY A 63 27.35 19.24 -32.61
N TYR A 64 26.15 19.63 -32.20
CA TYR A 64 25.22 18.80 -31.43
C TYR A 64 24.03 18.38 -32.29
N THR A 65 23.47 17.22 -31.97
CA THR A 65 22.26 16.71 -32.62
C THR A 65 21.03 17.17 -31.85
N GLU A 66 19.87 17.23 -32.50
CA GLU A 66 18.59 17.43 -31.80
C GLU A 66 18.32 16.31 -30.78
N LEU A 67 18.91 15.13 -31.00
CA LEU A 67 18.91 14.04 -30.03
C LEU A 67 19.57 14.45 -28.70
N ASP A 68 20.72 15.15 -28.75
CA ASP A 68 21.38 15.67 -27.55
C ASP A 68 20.47 16.67 -26.81
N PHE A 69 19.86 17.61 -27.54
CA PHE A 69 18.95 18.59 -26.92
C PHE A 69 17.74 17.92 -26.29
N PHE A 70 17.18 16.89 -26.93
CA PHE A 70 16.10 16.11 -26.39
C PHE A 70 16.50 15.44 -25.07
N VAL A 71 17.64 14.73 -25.05
CA VAL A 71 18.13 14.02 -23.86
C VAL A 71 18.41 15.00 -22.72
N LEU A 72 19.15 16.09 -22.98
CA LEU A 72 19.47 17.10 -21.97
C LEU A 72 18.21 17.74 -21.38
N ARG A 73 17.22 18.07 -22.23
CA ARG A 73 15.94 18.61 -21.77
C ARG A 73 15.18 17.60 -20.92
N MET A 74 15.20 16.32 -21.30
CA MET A 74 14.49 15.26 -20.60
C MET A 74 15.15 14.93 -19.26
N ILE A 75 16.48 14.98 -19.17
CA ILE A 75 17.23 14.87 -17.90
C ILE A 75 16.76 15.98 -16.96
N LYS A 76 16.81 17.25 -17.40
CA LYS A 76 16.37 18.38 -16.57
C LYS A 76 14.93 18.21 -16.09
N LEU A 77 14.03 17.77 -16.97
CA LEU A 77 12.63 17.52 -16.63
C LEU A 77 12.48 16.42 -15.56
N ASN A 78 13.22 15.31 -15.69
CA ASN A 78 13.16 14.19 -14.74
C ASN A 78 13.76 14.54 -13.38
N VAL A 79 14.73 15.44 -13.33
CA VAL A 79 15.29 15.91 -12.07
C VAL A 79 14.34 16.90 -11.39
N THR A 80 13.82 17.90 -12.11
CA THR A 80 13.12 19.04 -11.46
C THR A 80 11.61 18.88 -11.33
N SER A 81 10.97 18.08 -12.19
CA SER A 81 9.50 18.02 -12.21
C SER A 81 8.97 16.87 -11.34
N PRO A 82 8.11 17.14 -10.35
CA PRO A 82 7.58 16.11 -9.45
C PRO A 82 6.66 15.10 -10.17
N THR A 83 6.10 15.50 -11.31
CA THR A 83 5.25 14.65 -12.17
C THR A 83 6.02 13.96 -13.29
N SER A 84 7.36 14.08 -13.32
CA SER A 84 8.16 13.41 -14.35
C SER A 84 8.14 11.89 -14.19
N PRO A 85 8.39 11.12 -15.27
CA PRO A 85 8.45 9.66 -15.21
C PRO A 85 9.34 9.16 -14.07
N TYR A 86 10.54 9.71 -13.93
CA TYR A 86 11.47 9.33 -12.89
C TYR A 86 10.93 9.62 -11.48
N GLN A 87 10.56 10.88 -11.18
CA GLN A 87 10.07 11.28 -9.85
C GLN A 87 8.74 10.60 -9.46
N SER A 88 7.88 10.30 -10.45
CA SER A 88 6.61 9.62 -10.19
C SER A 88 6.80 8.15 -9.80
N LYS A 89 7.84 7.49 -10.34
CA LYS A 89 8.16 6.08 -10.10
C LYS A 89 9.03 5.88 -8.87
N TYR A 90 9.97 6.79 -8.63
CA TYR A 90 10.93 6.72 -7.52
C TYR A 90 10.63 7.81 -6.49
N LYS A 91 9.35 7.97 -6.11
CA LYS A 91 8.96 8.92 -5.06
C LYS A 91 9.76 8.62 -3.80
N ARG A 92 10.61 9.57 -3.41
CA ARG A 92 11.28 9.52 -2.13
C ARG A 92 10.22 9.49 -1.04
N ILE A 93 10.30 8.48 -0.18
CA ILE A 93 9.63 8.54 1.11
C ILE A 93 10.16 9.83 1.76
N PRO A 94 9.31 10.70 2.33
CA PRO A 94 9.80 11.87 3.05
C PRO A 94 10.66 11.38 4.22
N ALA A 95 11.97 11.33 4.01
CA ALA A 95 12.94 11.24 5.07
C ALA A 95 13.22 12.68 5.47
N ASP A 96 12.93 13.04 6.72
CA ASP A 96 13.45 14.28 7.27
C ASP A 96 14.97 14.14 7.29
N ASP A 97 15.69 14.94 6.49
CA ASP A 97 17.15 14.93 6.45
C ASP A 97 17.77 15.29 7.83
N ASN A 98 16.97 15.76 8.80
CA ASN A 98 17.40 15.98 10.19
C ASN A 98 17.20 14.74 11.10
N ALA A 99 16.61 13.65 10.61
CA ALA A 99 16.42 12.43 11.38
C ALA A 99 17.73 11.62 11.39
N ASP A 100 18.59 11.90 12.35
CA ASP A 100 19.75 11.05 12.64
C ASP A 100 19.28 9.79 13.37
N TYR A 101 19.05 8.71 12.62
CA TYR A 101 18.61 7.42 13.15
C TYR A 101 19.59 6.82 14.19
N LEU A 102 20.87 7.23 14.18
CA LEU A 102 21.86 6.79 15.17
C LEU A 102 21.76 7.56 16.50
N ARG A 103 21.06 8.72 16.50
CA ARG A 103 20.78 9.54 17.69
C ARG A 103 19.35 9.40 18.19
N MET A 104 18.52 8.62 17.51
CA MET A 104 17.18 8.34 17.97
C MET A 104 17.29 7.32 19.11
N ASP A 105 17.21 7.80 20.35
CA ASP A 105 16.99 6.96 21.52
C ASP A 105 15.57 6.40 21.42
N ILE A 106 15.43 5.30 20.68
CA ILE A 106 14.21 4.51 20.66
C ILE A 106 14.17 3.80 22.01
N GLU A 107 13.27 4.24 22.89
CA GLU A 107 12.98 3.45 24.08
C GLU A 107 12.50 2.07 23.62
N ASP A 108 13.16 1.01 24.08
CA ASP A 108 12.66 -0.36 23.99
C ASP A 108 11.39 -0.44 24.85
N VAL A 109 10.28 0.06 24.31
CA VAL A 109 8.97 -0.11 24.91
C VAL A 109 8.66 -1.60 24.79
N PRO A 110 8.44 -2.32 25.90
CA PRO A 110 8.03 -3.70 25.81
C PRO A 110 6.76 -3.76 24.97
N ASP A 111 6.77 -4.64 23.98
CA ASP A 111 5.66 -4.82 23.06
C ASP A 111 4.46 -5.31 23.86
N ASN A 112 3.62 -4.37 24.30
CA ASN A 112 2.37 -4.66 24.99
C ASN A 112 1.29 -5.00 23.96
N GLU A 113 1.65 -5.77 22.93
CA GLU A 113 0.70 -6.34 22.00
C GLU A 113 -0.19 -7.32 22.78
N ILE A 114 -1.31 -6.77 23.25
CA ILE A 114 -2.39 -7.55 23.83
C ILE A 114 -2.89 -8.45 22.71
N ASP A 115 -2.81 -9.77 22.90
CA ASP A 115 -3.38 -10.78 22.01
C ASP A 115 -4.92 -10.68 22.04
N THR A 116 -5.43 -9.65 21.36
CA THR A 116 -6.86 -9.39 21.22
C THR A 116 -7.58 -10.56 20.53
N PRO A 117 -7.01 -11.26 19.52
CA PRO A 117 -7.58 -12.51 19.02
C PRO A 117 -7.72 -13.60 20.08
N GLY A 118 -6.66 -13.87 20.87
CA GLY A 118 -6.67 -14.89 21.92
C GLY A 118 -7.71 -14.62 23.00
N ILE A 119 -7.79 -13.37 23.48
CA ILE A 119 -8.80 -12.94 24.46
C ILE A 119 -10.22 -13.07 23.89
N THR A 120 -10.41 -12.76 22.61
CA THR A 120 -11.73 -12.87 21.95
C THR A 120 -12.16 -14.34 21.84
N LEU A 121 -11.24 -15.23 21.48
CA LEU A 121 -11.50 -16.66 21.37
C LEU A 121 -11.87 -17.28 22.73
N GLU A 122 -11.13 -16.94 23.79
CA GLU A 122 -11.41 -17.41 25.15
C GLU A 122 -12.82 -16.99 25.61
N ARG A 123 -13.18 -15.72 25.40
CA ARG A 123 -14.53 -15.21 25.71
C ARG A 123 -15.62 -15.90 24.91
N MET A 124 -15.37 -16.22 23.63
CA MET A 124 -16.31 -16.97 22.80
C MET A 124 -16.54 -18.40 23.32
N HIS A 125 -15.49 -19.06 23.83
CA HIS A 125 -15.63 -20.37 24.45
C HIS A 125 -16.47 -20.31 25.73
N GLN A 126 -16.26 -19.30 26.58
CA GLN A 126 -17.07 -19.09 27.79
C GLN A 126 -18.56 -18.89 27.45
N VAL A 127 -18.86 -18.05 26.45
CA VAL A 127 -20.24 -17.84 26.01
C VAL A 127 -20.87 -19.14 25.48
N ARG A 128 -20.10 -19.95 24.73
CA ARG A 128 -20.57 -21.23 24.20
C ARG A 128 -20.86 -22.24 25.31
N GLU A 129 -19.99 -22.38 26.29
CA GLU A 129 -20.20 -23.27 27.44
C GLU A 129 -21.45 -22.88 28.24
N VAL A 130 -21.61 -21.58 28.51
CA VAL A 130 -22.80 -21.06 29.19
C VAL A 130 -24.05 -21.30 28.35
N PHE A 131 -24.02 -21.05 27.05
CA PHE A 131 -25.13 -21.28 26.14
C PHE A 131 -25.57 -22.75 26.10
N GLU A 132 -24.64 -23.70 26.02
CA GLU A 132 -24.95 -25.14 26.02
C GLU A 132 -25.51 -25.61 27.36
N SER A 133 -25.05 -25.01 28.46
CA SER A 133 -25.53 -25.31 29.81
C SER A 133 -26.89 -24.67 30.16
N LEU A 134 -27.49 -23.88 29.27
CA LEU A 134 -28.82 -23.31 29.45
C LEU A 134 -29.88 -24.21 28.78
N ASP A 135 -30.91 -24.56 29.53
CA ASP A 135 -32.08 -25.30 29.02
C ASP A 135 -33.01 -24.38 28.20
N LEU A 136 -32.52 -23.96 27.03
CA LEU A 136 -33.24 -23.10 26.11
C LEU A 136 -34.17 -23.90 25.19
N SER A 137 -35.31 -23.28 24.85
CA SER A 137 -36.20 -23.77 23.79
C SER A 137 -35.45 -23.96 22.46
N PRO A 138 -35.78 -24.97 21.63
CA PRO A 138 -35.14 -25.20 20.33
C PRO A 138 -35.17 -23.97 19.41
N LEU A 139 -36.21 -23.15 19.52
CA LEU A 139 -36.35 -21.91 18.76
C LEU A 139 -35.38 -20.84 19.27
N ALA A 140 -35.27 -20.67 20.58
CA ALA A 140 -34.34 -19.72 21.19
C ALA A 140 -32.88 -20.07 20.90
N LYS A 141 -32.53 -21.37 20.86
CA LYS A 141 -31.20 -21.84 20.46
C LYS A 141 -30.87 -21.43 19.03
N ARG A 142 -31.77 -21.69 18.08
CA ARG A 142 -31.59 -21.34 16.67
C ARG A 142 -31.47 -19.84 16.43
N VAL A 143 -32.29 -19.04 17.10
CA VAL A 143 -32.26 -17.57 16.98
C VAL A 143 -30.94 -17.00 17.47
N PHE A 144 -30.44 -17.48 18.61
CA PHE A 144 -29.17 -17.02 19.17
C PHE A 144 -27.97 -17.49 18.32
N GLU A 145 -27.96 -18.74 17.86
CA GLU A 145 -26.90 -19.26 16.99
C GLU A 145 -26.80 -18.51 15.67
N PHE A 146 -27.93 -18.24 15.04
CA PHE A 146 -28.01 -17.56 13.75
C PHE A 146 -27.45 -16.14 13.81
N HIS A 147 -27.72 -15.40 14.89
CA HIS A 147 -27.28 -14.01 14.99
C HIS A 147 -25.91 -13.86 15.66
N PHE A 148 -25.62 -14.61 16.73
CA PHE A 148 -24.39 -14.45 17.52
C PHE A 148 -23.21 -15.26 17.00
N PHE A 149 -23.43 -16.52 16.59
CA PHE A 149 -22.33 -17.40 16.15
C PHE A 149 -22.13 -17.41 14.64
N GLN A 150 -23.19 -17.20 13.86
CA GLN A 150 -23.14 -17.18 12.39
C GLN A 150 -23.09 -15.76 11.80
N ASP A 151 -23.21 -14.72 12.64
CA ASP A 151 -23.19 -13.30 12.25
C ASP A 151 -24.23 -12.93 11.17
N ASN A 152 -25.33 -13.69 11.08
CA ASN A 152 -26.38 -13.43 10.11
C ASN A 152 -27.35 -12.36 10.62
N ASN A 153 -27.96 -11.63 9.69
CA ASN A 153 -28.94 -10.60 10.02
C ASN A 153 -30.34 -11.22 10.12
N PHE A 154 -31.14 -10.81 11.12
CA PHE A 154 -32.53 -11.25 11.28
C PHE A 154 -33.45 -10.91 10.09
N SER A 155 -33.02 -10.05 9.17
CA SER A 155 -33.70 -9.84 7.88
C SER A 155 -33.69 -11.07 6.96
N GLU A 156 -32.69 -11.94 7.11
CA GLU A 156 -32.53 -13.18 6.32
C GLU A 156 -33.10 -14.41 7.04
N TRP A 157 -33.78 -14.20 8.16
CA TRP A 157 -34.40 -15.26 8.93
C TRP A 157 -35.56 -15.91 8.14
N VAL A 158 -35.48 -17.23 7.96
CA VAL A 158 -36.43 -18.00 7.13
C VAL A 158 -37.68 -18.47 7.91
N GLY A 159 -37.80 -18.11 9.20
CA GLY A 159 -38.91 -18.54 10.06
C GLY A 159 -40.15 -17.63 10.03
N PRO A 160 -41.29 -18.11 10.58
CA PRO A 160 -42.54 -17.36 10.62
C PRO A 160 -42.56 -16.21 11.64
N GLU A 161 -41.50 -16.05 12.44
CA GLU A 161 -41.40 -15.07 13.51
C GLU A 161 -41.15 -13.66 12.95
N SER A 162 -41.77 -12.66 13.59
CA SER A 162 -41.49 -11.26 13.27
C SER A 162 -40.12 -10.83 13.79
N GLN A 163 -39.49 -9.84 13.13
CA GLN A 163 -38.20 -9.29 13.58
C GLN A 163 -38.22 -8.84 15.04
N LYS A 164 -39.34 -8.26 15.51
CA LYS A 164 -39.50 -7.84 16.90
C LYS A 164 -39.39 -9.03 17.87
N GLN A 165 -40.04 -10.14 17.56
CA GLN A 165 -39.98 -11.37 18.37
C GLN A 165 -38.57 -11.96 18.38
N LEU A 166 -37.85 -11.93 17.25
CA LEU A 166 -36.46 -12.40 17.16
C LEU A 166 -35.54 -11.61 18.09
N TYR A 167 -35.64 -10.27 18.10
CA TYR A 167 -34.86 -9.44 19.01
C TYR A 167 -35.26 -9.62 20.48
N GLU A 168 -36.54 -9.81 20.79
CA GLU A 168 -36.99 -10.10 22.16
C GLU A 168 -36.41 -11.41 22.69
N ILE A 169 -36.44 -12.47 21.86
CA ILE A 169 -35.87 -13.78 22.21
C ILE A 169 -34.36 -13.69 22.34
N TYR A 170 -33.68 -13.03 21.38
CA TYR A 170 -32.24 -12.82 21.41
C TYR A 170 -31.79 -12.06 22.66
N ASN A 171 -32.43 -10.94 22.98
CA ASN A 171 -32.10 -10.14 24.16
C ASN A 171 -32.39 -10.89 25.46
N GLY A 172 -33.42 -11.73 25.49
CA GLY A 172 -33.73 -12.63 26.61
C GLY A 172 -32.61 -13.65 26.84
N VAL A 173 -32.18 -14.36 25.80
CA VAL A 173 -31.06 -15.32 25.87
C VAL A 173 -29.76 -14.61 26.25
N GLN A 174 -29.48 -13.44 25.67
CA GLN A 174 -28.29 -12.66 25.98
C GLN A 174 -28.28 -12.21 27.45
N SER A 175 -29.43 -11.84 28.01
CA SER A 175 -29.54 -11.47 29.42
C SER A 175 -29.29 -12.66 30.35
N LEU A 176 -29.81 -13.84 30.00
CA LEU A 176 -29.56 -15.09 30.75
C LEU A 176 -28.08 -15.48 30.74
N ILE A 177 -27.42 -15.37 29.58
CA ILE A 177 -25.98 -15.63 29.45
C ILE A 177 -25.19 -14.63 30.30
N LYS A 178 -25.54 -13.34 30.25
CA LYS A 178 -24.89 -12.30 31.07
C LYS A 178 -25.05 -12.56 32.57
N GLN A 179 -26.26 -12.93 33.03
CA GLN A 179 -26.53 -13.27 34.43
C GLN A 179 -25.75 -14.49 34.91
N LYS A 180 -25.54 -15.48 34.03
CA LYS A 180 -24.77 -16.69 34.35
C LYS A 180 -23.26 -16.42 34.35
N LEU A 181 -22.77 -15.53 33.48
CA LEU A 181 -21.38 -15.08 33.45
C LEU A 181 -21.03 -14.13 34.61
N SER A 182 -21.98 -13.29 35.07
CA SER A 182 -21.78 -12.40 36.22
C SER A 182 -21.83 -13.13 37.58
N GLY A 183 -22.19 -14.41 37.59
CA GLY A 183 -22.34 -15.20 38.82
C GLY A 183 -23.59 -14.85 39.65
N GLU A 184 -24.57 -14.16 39.07
CA GLU A 184 -25.80 -13.77 39.78
C GLU A 184 -26.82 -14.92 39.94
N PHE A 185 -26.57 -16.10 39.36
CA PHE A 185 -27.30 -17.32 39.72
C PHE A 185 -26.74 -17.92 41.02
N ILE A 186 -27.08 -17.29 42.14
CA ILE A 186 -27.01 -17.90 43.46
C ILE A 186 -28.32 -18.66 43.67
N PHE A 187 -28.30 -19.97 43.38
CA PHE A 187 -29.31 -21.01 43.66
C PHE A 187 -30.70 -20.86 43.02
#